data_AF-A0A6C0D5D3-F1
#
_entry.id   AF-A0A6C0D5D3-F1
#
_cell.length_a   1.000
_cell.length_b   1.000
_cell.length_c   1.000
_cell.angle_alpha   90.00
_cell.angle_beta   90.00
_cell.angle_gamma   90.00
#
_symmetry.space_group_name_H-M   'P 1'
#
loop_
_entity.id
_entity.type
_entity.pdbx_description
1 polymer ?
#
loop_
_entity_poly.entity_id
_entity_poly.type
_entity_poly.pdbx_seq_one_letter_code
_entity_poly.pdbx_strand_id
1 'polypeptide(L)'
;MSMSIYYINGQEMKANDAEFNNAQMKAKIAAFDYDWTLVSPKDGKTFPSNVEDWVWLYSNIPDELKRLNEEGFSIVIFTNQSKDWKVTQILNVAASLEIPVFIVIARQKCDYKPNPILYDVLVGSANVDKAQSFFVGDALGRKGDFADSDKVFAENIGFKCHSPEEFFAIKQAQQTDAVEIPALNLSDCKQVIIMVGYPGSGKSSVAKKICEDERFVLIQGDVYKTSPKMIKAAGDYVSEGKSIVFDATNSSCKKRYEYIGFARKHDYKIVCVHVSTSLDVSYKRNKMRDPENQVPKIAYSMYTKHFETPSVDEGFELIVL
;
A
#
# COMPACT_ATOMS: atom_id res chain seq x y z
N MET A 1 -18.82 -25.65 1.30
CA MET A 1 -17.80 -24.80 0.64
C MET A 1 -16.68 -25.72 0.17
N SER A 2 -16.22 -25.59 -1.08
CA SER A 2 -15.21 -26.48 -1.66
C SER A 2 -13.88 -25.76 -1.88
N MET A 3 -12.80 -26.23 -1.28
CA MET A 3 -11.45 -25.67 -1.43
C MET A 3 -10.48 -26.80 -1.81
N SER A 4 -9.79 -26.69 -2.94
CA SER A 4 -8.89 -27.76 -3.42
C SER A 4 -7.44 -27.33 -3.23
N ILE A 5 -6.64 -28.15 -2.54
CA ILE A 5 -5.24 -27.87 -2.22
C ILE A 5 -4.34 -28.89 -2.92
N TYR A 6 -3.32 -28.39 -3.59
CA TYR A 6 -2.31 -29.16 -4.31
C TYR A 6 -0.93 -28.84 -3.72
N TYR A 7 -0.26 -29.87 -3.20
CA TYR A 7 1.15 -29.75 -2.80
C TYR A 7 2.04 -30.28 -3.92
N ILE A 8 3.09 -29.54 -4.28
CA ILE A 8 4.15 -30.02 -5.16
C ILE A 8 5.41 -30.24 -4.33
N ASN A 9 5.84 -31.51 -4.25
CA ASN A 9 7.03 -31.95 -3.52
C ASN A 9 7.97 -32.72 -4.47
N GLY A 10 8.85 -32.02 -5.20
CA GLY A 10 9.83 -32.70 -6.04
C GLY A 10 9.19 -33.59 -7.12
N GLN A 11 8.14 -33.07 -7.76
CA GLN A 11 7.26 -33.72 -8.75
C GLN A 11 6.17 -34.68 -8.22
N GLU A 12 6.08 -34.95 -6.92
CA GLU A 12 4.95 -35.69 -6.34
C GLU A 12 3.83 -34.75 -5.86
N MET A 13 2.59 -35.13 -6.20
CA MET A 13 1.37 -34.47 -5.75
C MET A 13 0.80 -35.19 -4.52
N LYS A 14 0.46 -34.45 -3.46
CA LYS A 14 -0.36 -34.98 -2.35
C LYS A 14 -1.62 -34.14 -2.20
N ALA A 15 -2.78 -34.80 -2.15
CA ALA A 15 -4.03 -34.19 -1.66
C ALA A 15 -4.18 -34.57 -0.18
N ASN A 16 -4.70 -33.66 0.66
CA ASN A 16 -5.10 -34.03 2.03
C ASN A 16 -6.53 -34.59 2.00
N ASP A 17 -6.79 -35.61 2.83
CA ASP A 17 -8.04 -36.38 2.95
C ASP A 17 -9.26 -35.60 3.50
N ALA A 18 -9.27 -34.27 3.44
CA ALA A 18 -10.49 -33.51 3.69
C ALA A 18 -11.29 -33.49 2.39
N GLU A 19 -12.48 -34.10 2.38
CA GLU A 19 -13.39 -34.15 1.22
C GLU A 19 -13.56 -32.77 0.55
N PHE A 20 -12.85 -32.53 -0.55
CA PHE A 20 -12.98 -31.28 -1.30
C PHE A 20 -12.98 -31.51 -2.81
N ASN A 21 -13.91 -32.36 -3.28
CA ASN A 21 -14.06 -32.72 -4.69
C ASN A 21 -15.42 -32.32 -5.25
N ASN A 22 -15.76 -31.03 -5.24
CA ASN A 22 -16.93 -30.52 -5.98
C ASN A 22 -16.72 -29.13 -6.62
N ALA A 23 -15.54 -28.52 -6.52
CA ALA A 23 -15.24 -27.31 -7.29
C ALA A 23 -14.87 -27.71 -8.72
N GLN A 24 -15.75 -27.45 -9.68
CA GLN A 24 -15.41 -27.58 -11.10
C GLN A 24 -14.58 -26.40 -11.54
N MET A 25 -13.41 -26.68 -12.11
CA MET A 25 -12.58 -25.66 -12.75
C MET A 25 -13.31 -25.09 -13.96
N LYS A 26 -13.39 -23.76 -14.02
CA LYS A 26 -14.03 -23.01 -15.09
C LYS A 26 -12.99 -22.74 -16.20
N ALA A 27 -13.47 -22.35 -17.37
CA ALA A 27 -12.59 -22.06 -18.51
C ALA A 27 -11.68 -20.85 -18.30
N LYS A 28 -12.07 -19.88 -17.45
CA LYS A 28 -11.27 -18.70 -17.14
C LYS A 28 -10.63 -18.83 -15.76
N ILE A 29 -9.37 -18.43 -15.63
CA ILE A 29 -8.64 -18.45 -14.36
C ILE A 29 -8.21 -17.03 -13.97
N ALA A 30 -8.56 -16.64 -12.75
CA ALA A 30 -7.99 -15.49 -12.07
C ALA A 30 -7.01 -16.04 -11.03
N ALA A 31 -5.71 -15.94 -11.35
CA ALA A 31 -4.65 -16.48 -10.55
C ALA A 31 -3.91 -15.38 -9.77
N PHE A 32 -3.50 -15.69 -8.55
CA PHE A 32 -2.90 -14.73 -7.62
C PHE A 32 -1.67 -15.36 -6.94
N ASP A 33 -0.61 -14.58 -6.77
CA ASP A 33 0.33 -14.83 -5.68
C ASP A 33 -0.32 -14.54 -4.31
N TYR A 34 0.34 -14.95 -3.22
CA TYR A 34 -0.19 -14.82 -1.87
C TYR A 34 0.43 -13.65 -1.08
N ASP A 35 1.72 -13.73 -0.73
CA ASP A 35 2.38 -12.73 0.12
C ASP A 35 2.63 -11.45 -0.69
N TRP A 36 2.31 -10.28 -0.14
CA TRP A 36 2.40 -8.99 -0.85
C TRP A 36 1.52 -8.86 -2.11
N THR A 37 0.63 -9.82 -2.34
CA THR A 37 -0.38 -9.78 -3.41
C THR A 37 -1.81 -9.79 -2.85
N LEU A 38 -2.17 -10.85 -2.10
CA LEU A 38 -3.45 -10.93 -1.42
C LEU A 38 -3.36 -10.40 0.01
N VAL A 39 -2.26 -10.69 0.70
CA VAL A 39 -2.07 -10.33 2.10
C VAL A 39 -0.74 -9.64 2.35
N SER A 40 -0.66 -8.87 3.44
CA SER A 40 0.60 -8.36 3.99
C SER A 40 0.69 -8.65 5.49
N PRO A 41 1.89 -8.70 6.08
CA PRO A 41 2.04 -8.77 7.54
C PRO A 41 1.37 -7.57 8.24
N LYS A 42 0.99 -7.75 9.51
CA LYS A 42 0.54 -6.63 10.35
C LYS A 42 1.69 -5.66 10.62
N ASP A 43 1.33 -4.42 10.95
CA ASP A 43 2.27 -3.39 11.44
C ASP A 43 3.41 -3.04 10.47
N GLY A 44 3.21 -3.19 9.17
CA GLY A 44 4.18 -2.81 8.13
C GLY A 44 5.47 -3.65 8.11
N LYS A 45 5.50 -4.82 8.77
CA LYS A 45 6.63 -5.75 8.74
C LYS A 45 6.85 -6.29 7.33
N THR A 46 8.10 -6.63 7.00
CA THR A 46 8.43 -7.25 5.70
C THR A 46 8.00 -8.72 5.63
N PHE A 47 8.08 -9.44 6.75
CA PHE A 47 7.73 -10.85 6.83
C PHE A 47 6.80 -11.11 8.03
N PRO A 48 5.83 -12.02 7.88
CA PRO A 48 4.94 -12.38 8.97
C PRO A 48 5.62 -13.32 9.95
N SER A 49 5.29 -13.17 11.23
CA SER A 49 5.93 -13.89 12.32
C SER A 49 5.17 -15.15 12.77
N ASN A 50 3.88 -15.24 12.49
CA ASN A 50 3.02 -16.36 12.88
C ASN A 50 1.76 -16.45 12.00
N VAL A 51 0.93 -17.48 12.23
CA VAL A 51 -0.30 -17.77 11.46
C VAL A 51 -1.27 -16.59 11.44
N GLU A 52 -1.38 -15.82 12.52
CA GLU A 52 -2.32 -14.70 12.64
C GLU A 52 -1.74 -13.35 12.20
N ASP A 53 -0.47 -13.32 11.79
CA ASP A 53 0.23 -12.10 11.37
C ASP A 53 -0.04 -11.81 9.89
N TRP A 54 -1.28 -11.48 9.57
CA TRP A 54 -1.68 -11.08 8.22
C TRP A 54 -2.86 -10.09 8.25
N VAL A 55 -2.95 -9.27 7.21
CA VAL A 55 -4.11 -8.45 6.85
C VAL A 55 -4.26 -8.50 5.32
N TRP A 56 -5.46 -8.28 4.81
CA TRP A 56 -5.66 -8.07 3.38
C TRP A 56 -4.79 -6.91 2.87
N LEU A 57 -4.10 -7.13 1.75
CA LEU A 57 -3.24 -6.10 1.17
C LEU A 57 -4.06 -4.86 0.79
N TYR A 58 -5.28 -5.04 0.27
CA TYR A 58 -6.28 -3.99 0.09
C TYR A 58 -7.62 -4.47 0.65
N SER A 59 -8.40 -3.56 1.22
CA SER A 59 -9.66 -3.91 1.89
C SER A 59 -10.73 -4.46 0.93
N ASN A 60 -10.64 -4.15 -0.37
CA ASN A 60 -11.56 -4.60 -1.42
C ASN A 60 -11.20 -5.97 -2.01
N ILE A 61 -10.08 -6.59 -1.64
CA ILE A 61 -9.66 -7.89 -2.20
C ILE A 61 -10.74 -8.97 -2.02
N PRO A 62 -11.36 -9.15 -0.84
CA PRO A 62 -12.39 -10.19 -0.68
C PRO A 62 -13.56 -10.02 -1.63
N ASP A 63 -14.06 -8.79 -1.77
CA ASP A 63 -15.19 -8.48 -2.64
C ASP A 63 -14.84 -8.67 -4.12
N GLU A 64 -13.62 -8.28 -4.51
CA GLU A 64 -13.13 -8.43 -5.87
C GLU A 64 -12.96 -9.90 -6.27
N LEU A 65 -12.43 -10.75 -5.38
CA LEU A 65 -12.32 -12.19 -5.63
C LEU A 65 -13.70 -12.86 -5.72
N LYS A 66 -14.66 -12.44 -4.89
CA LYS A 66 -16.05 -12.89 -4.96
C LYS A 66 -16.69 -12.52 -6.30
N ARG A 67 -16.54 -11.27 -6.73
CA ARG A 67 -17.02 -10.76 -8.04
C ARG A 67 -16.45 -11.56 -9.20
N LEU A 68 -15.14 -11.79 -9.23
CA LEU A 68 -14.49 -12.59 -10.29
C LEU A 68 -15.04 -14.02 -10.33
N ASN A 69 -15.24 -14.64 -9.17
CA ASN A 69 -15.85 -15.96 -9.10
C ASN A 69 -17.28 -15.97 -9.68
N GLU A 70 -18.09 -14.96 -9.40
CA GLU A 70 -19.42 -14.78 -9.98
C GLU A 70 -19.37 -14.57 -11.51
N GLU A 71 -18.35 -13.89 -12.02
CA GLU A 71 -18.10 -13.68 -13.47
C GLU A 71 -17.56 -14.90 -14.21
N GLY A 72 -17.50 -16.04 -13.53
CA GLY A 72 -17.12 -17.32 -14.10
C GLY A 72 -15.62 -17.57 -14.13
N PHE A 73 -14.83 -16.87 -13.31
CA PHE A 73 -13.43 -17.24 -13.08
C PHE A 73 -13.32 -18.32 -12.01
N SER A 74 -12.36 -19.23 -12.19
CA SER A 74 -11.80 -20.02 -11.08
C SER A 74 -10.76 -19.18 -10.37
N ILE A 75 -10.91 -19.03 -9.05
CA ILE A 75 -9.96 -18.31 -8.21
C ILE A 75 -8.84 -19.26 -7.81
N VAL A 76 -7.61 -18.91 -8.16
CA VAL A 76 -6.44 -19.78 -7.96
C VAL A 76 -5.33 -19.02 -7.23
N ILE A 77 -4.74 -19.65 -6.22
CA ILE A 77 -3.56 -19.13 -5.51
C ILE A 77 -2.36 -20.00 -5.86
N PHE A 78 -1.32 -19.40 -6.44
CA PHE A 78 -0.03 -20.04 -6.71
C PHE A 78 1.05 -19.42 -5.83
N THR A 79 1.63 -20.19 -4.92
CA THR A 79 2.55 -19.63 -3.92
C THR A 79 3.75 -20.54 -3.61
N ASN A 80 4.90 -19.91 -3.34
CA ASN A 80 6.15 -20.56 -2.97
C ASN A 80 6.30 -20.57 -1.45
N GLN A 81 6.12 -21.70 -0.77
CA GLN A 81 6.09 -21.75 0.70
C GLN A 81 6.86 -22.93 1.29
N SER A 82 7.90 -22.63 2.07
CA SER A 82 8.69 -23.66 2.77
C SER A 82 8.23 -23.93 4.20
N LYS A 83 7.37 -23.10 4.80
CA LYS A 83 6.98 -23.19 6.21
C LYS A 83 5.59 -23.81 6.38
N ASP A 84 5.41 -24.73 7.32
CA ASP A 84 4.11 -25.40 7.54
C ASP A 84 3.03 -24.46 8.06
N TRP A 85 3.35 -23.63 9.05
CA TRP A 85 2.39 -22.67 9.62
C TRP A 85 1.83 -21.70 8.58
N LYS A 86 2.61 -21.42 7.52
CA LYS A 86 2.19 -20.54 6.44
C LYS A 86 1.14 -21.18 5.54
N VAL A 87 1.20 -22.50 5.37
CA VAL A 87 0.11 -23.25 4.72
C VAL A 87 -1.17 -23.07 5.53
N THR A 88 -1.13 -23.27 6.85
CA THR A 88 -2.29 -23.04 7.73
C THR A 88 -2.86 -21.63 7.58
N GLN A 89 -1.99 -20.62 7.53
CA GLN A 89 -2.42 -19.25 7.30
C GLN A 89 -3.17 -19.10 5.96
N ILE A 90 -2.61 -19.59 4.85
CA ILE A 90 -3.25 -19.52 3.52
C ILE A 90 -4.63 -20.17 3.54
N LEU A 91 -4.78 -21.32 4.21
CA LEU A 91 -6.07 -22.00 4.33
C LEU A 91 -7.08 -21.19 5.14
N ASN A 92 -6.67 -20.56 6.24
CA ASN A 92 -7.53 -19.70 7.04
C ASN A 92 -8.00 -18.48 6.23
N VAL A 93 -7.08 -17.85 5.47
CA VAL A 93 -7.40 -16.72 4.60
C VAL A 93 -8.37 -17.12 3.49
N ALA A 94 -8.09 -18.23 2.79
CA ALA A 94 -8.95 -18.71 1.72
C ALA A 94 -10.36 -19.09 2.22
N ALA A 95 -10.46 -19.71 3.40
CA ALA A 95 -11.74 -20.03 4.03
C ALA A 95 -12.58 -18.78 4.32
N SER A 96 -11.95 -17.66 4.69
CA SER A 96 -12.65 -16.39 4.95
C SER A 96 -13.25 -15.73 3.71
N LEU A 97 -12.86 -16.14 2.50
CA LEU A 97 -13.43 -15.62 1.25
C LEU A 97 -14.81 -16.19 0.95
N GLU A 98 -15.17 -17.30 1.58
CA GLU A 98 -16.45 -17.98 1.41
C GLU A 98 -16.83 -18.40 -0.04
N ILE A 99 -15.83 -18.56 -0.91
CA ILE A 99 -15.98 -18.99 -2.32
C ILE A 99 -15.08 -20.20 -2.61
N PRO A 100 -15.31 -20.92 -3.73
CA PRO A 100 -14.38 -21.95 -4.16
C PRO A 100 -13.02 -21.36 -4.56
N VAL A 101 -11.95 -21.87 -3.96
CA VAL A 101 -10.57 -21.47 -4.23
C VAL A 101 -9.71 -22.70 -4.46
N PHE A 102 -8.88 -22.65 -5.50
CA PHE A 102 -7.83 -23.62 -5.75
C PHE A 102 -6.50 -23.08 -5.22
N ILE A 103 -5.76 -23.87 -4.47
CA ILE A 103 -4.51 -23.45 -3.83
C ILE A 103 -3.43 -24.42 -4.24
N VAL A 104 -2.38 -23.93 -4.88
CA VAL A 104 -1.23 -24.72 -5.30
C VAL A 104 0.02 -24.17 -4.64
N ILE A 105 0.68 -25.02 -3.85
CA ILE A 105 1.79 -24.63 -3.00
C ILE A 105 3.05 -25.38 -3.45
N ALA A 106 4.02 -24.63 -3.97
CA ALA A 106 5.36 -25.15 -4.22
C ALA A 106 6.15 -25.15 -2.92
N ARG A 107 6.55 -26.34 -2.46
CA ARG A 107 7.24 -26.53 -1.17
C ARG A 107 8.76 -26.52 -1.29
N GLN A 108 9.28 -26.85 -2.47
CA GLN A 108 10.71 -26.95 -2.75
C GLN A 108 11.14 -25.92 -3.79
N LYS A 109 12.36 -25.38 -3.63
CA LYS A 109 12.88 -24.33 -4.52
C LYS A 109 12.94 -24.73 -6.00
N CYS A 110 13.11 -26.01 -6.32
CA CYS A 110 13.08 -26.51 -7.70
C CYS A 110 11.71 -26.38 -8.36
N ASP A 111 10.65 -26.36 -7.55
CA ASP A 111 9.26 -26.28 -7.99
C ASP A 111 8.74 -24.84 -7.87
N TYR A 112 9.51 -23.90 -7.33
CA TYR A 112 9.07 -22.52 -7.16
C TYR A 112 8.75 -21.87 -8.51
N LYS A 113 7.80 -20.93 -8.50
CA LYS A 113 7.68 -19.94 -9.58
C LYS A 113 9.07 -19.39 -9.92
N PRO A 114 9.47 -19.36 -11.20
CA PRO A 114 8.60 -19.35 -12.38
C PRO A 114 8.31 -20.71 -13.05
N ASN A 115 8.54 -21.84 -12.36
CA ASN A 115 8.28 -23.16 -12.91
C ASN A 115 6.77 -23.37 -13.24
N PRO A 116 6.39 -23.69 -14.49
CA PRO A 116 4.97 -23.86 -14.88
C PRO A 116 4.30 -25.08 -14.23
N ILE A 117 5.05 -25.96 -13.57
CA ILE A 117 4.53 -27.16 -12.92
C ILE A 117 3.35 -26.88 -11.97
N LEU A 118 3.32 -25.71 -11.30
CA LEU A 118 2.19 -25.32 -10.46
C LEU A 118 0.89 -25.27 -11.26
N TYR A 119 0.93 -24.67 -12.45
CA TYR A 119 -0.21 -24.54 -13.33
C TYR A 119 -0.57 -25.90 -13.95
N ASP A 120 0.41 -26.63 -14.46
CA ASP A 120 0.19 -27.91 -15.14
C ASP A 120 -0.48 -28.93 -14.22
N VAL A 121 -0.08 -28.95 -12.95
CA VAL A 121 -0.64 -29.82 -11.90
C VAL A 121 -2.11 -29.49 -11.62
N LEU A 122 -2.45 -28.21 -11.56
CA LEU A 122 -3.83 -27.79 -11.34
C LEU A 122 -4.70 -28.10 -12.55
N VAL A 123 -4.25 -27.68 -13.73
CA VAL A 123 -5.07 -27.66 -14.96
C VAL A 123 -5.19 -29.03 -15.59
N GLY A 124 -4.13 -29.84 -15.56
CA GLY A 124 -4.09 -31.16 -16.19
C GLY A 124 -4.50 -31.05 -17.66
N SER A 125 -5.59 -31.74 -18.03
CA SER A 125 -6.16 -31.74 -19.39
C SER A 125 -7.29 -30.75 -19.61
N ALA A 126 -7.62 -29.89 -18.63
CA ALA A 126 -8.70 -28.92 -18.77
C ALA A 126 -8.37 -27.84 -19.82
N ASN A 127 -9.39 -27.44 -20.58
CA ASN A 127 -9.25 -26.39 -21.59
C ASN A 127 -9.43 -25.00 -20.95
N VAL A 128 -8.32 -24.28 -20.76
CA VAL A 128 -8.30 -22.94 -20.18
C VAL A 128 -8.18 -21.88 -21.27
N ASP A 129 -9.07 -20.89 -21.25
CA ASP A 129 -8.96 -19.69 -22.07
C ASP A 129 -7.88 -18.77 -21.50
N LYS A 130 -6.65 -18.99 -21.97
CA LYS A 130 -5.47 -18.20 -21.55
C LYS A 130 -5.59 -16.72 -21.88
N ALA A 131 -6.30 -16.36 -22.95
CA ALA A 131 -6.44 -14.97 -23.39
C ALA A 131 -7.36 -14.16 -22.45
N GLN A 132 -8.35 -14.82 -21.84
CA GLN A 132 -9.21 -14.23 -20.82
C GLN A 132 -8.71 -14.45 -19.39
N SER A 133 -7.68 -15.29 -19.20
CA SER A 133 -7.10 -15.59 -17.89
C SER A 133 -5.93 -14.66 -17.57
N PHE A 134 -5.68 -14.45 -16.29
CA PHE A 134 -4.63 -13.54 -15.83
C PHE A 134 -4.01 -13.99 -14.51
N PHE A 135 -2.81 -13.47 -14.26
CA PHE A 135 -2.05 -13.66 -13.04
C PHE A 135 -1.75 -12.31 -12.38
N VAL A 136 -2.01 -12.18 -11.09
CA VAL A 136 -1.66 -11.00 -10.29
C VAL A 136 -0.54 -11.37 -9.31
N GLY A 137 0.54 -10.61 -9.27
CA GLY A 137 1.68 -10.88 -8.39
C GLY A 137 2.58 -9.66 -8.19
N ASP A 138 3.30 -9.60 -7.07
CA ASP A 138 4.16 -8.46 -6.72
C ASP A 138 5.59 -8.59 -7.28
N ALA A 139 6.06 -9.81 -7.52
CA ALA A 139 7.40 -10.10 -8.02
C ALA A 139 7.50 -9.90 -9.55
N LEU A 140 7.50 -8.63 -10.00
CA LEU A 140 7.44 -8.26 -11.41
C LEU A 140 8.77 -7.72 -11.99
N GLY A 141 9.83 -7.68 -11.20
CA GLY A 141 11.14 -7.16 -11.64
C GLY A 141 11.20 -5.63 -11.80
N ARG A 142 10.25 -4.89 -11.22
CA ARG A 142 10.28 -3.41 -11.22
C ARG A 142 11.37 -2.91 -10.27
N LYS A 143 11.72 -1.62 -10.37
CA LYS A 143 12.72 -1.00 -9.49
C LYS A 143 12.27 -1.10 -8.03
N GLY A 144 12.94 -1.96 -7.26
CA GLY A 144 12.64 -2.21 -5.85
C GLY A 144 11.85 -3.49 -5.57
N ASP A 145 11.41 -4.22 -6.59
CA ASP A 145 10.90 -5.58 -6.44
C ASP A 145 12.06 -6.53 -6.07
N PHE A 146 11.77 -7.54 -5.26
CA PHE A 146 12.79 -8.51 -4.84
C PHE A 146 13.13 -9.53 -5.95
N ALA A 147 12.18 -9.81 -6.84
CA ALA A 147 12.29 -10.79 -7.91
C ALA A 147 11.32 -10.43 -9.07
N ASP A 148 11.40 -11.20 -10.16
CA ASP A 148 10.50 -11.17 -11.32
C ASP A 148 9.75 -12.50 -11.51
N SER A 149 9.77 -13.39 -10.50
CA SER A 149 9.25 -14.75 -10.58
C SER A 149 7.77 -14.84 -10.95
N ASP A 150 6.95 -13.87 -10.54
CA ASP A 150 5.51 -13.85 -10.86
C ASP A 150 5.26 -13.46 -12.30
N LYS A 151 6.01 -12.46 -12.80
CA LYS A 151 5.97 -12.06 -14.20
C LYS A 151 6.37 -13.21 -15.11
N VAL A 152 7.53 -13.82 -14.84
CA VAL A 152 8.04 -14.93 -15.66
C VAL A 152 7.13 -16.16 -15.55
N PHE A 153 6.54 -16.42 -14.38
CA PHE A 153 5.54 -17.48 -14.24
C PHE A 153 4.31 -17.24 -15.11
N ALA A 154 3.74 -16.03 -15.07
CA ALA A 154 2.59 -15.64 -15.88
C ALA A 154 2.88 -15.81 -17.39
N GLU A 155 4.07 -15.38 -17.83
CA GLU A 155 4.54 -15.55 -19.21
C GLU A 155 4.64 -17.04 -19.60
N ASN A 156 5.24 -17.87 -18.74
CA ASN A 156 5.41 -19.31 -18.99
C ASN A 156 4.07 -20.05 -19.13
N ILE A 157 3.05 -19.66 -18.37
CA ILE A 157 1.72 -20.28 -18.45
C ILE A 157 0.83 -19.61 -19.51
N GLY A 158 1.28 -18.50 -20.11
CA GLY A 158 0.58 -17.75 -21.15
C GLY A 158 -0.54 -16.85 -20.64
N PHE A 159 -0.44 -16.37 -19.40
CA PHE A 159 -1.42 -15.48 -18.78
C PHE A 159 -0.98 -14.02 -18.88
N LYS A 160 -1.97 -13.12 -18.95
CA LYS A 160 -1.69 -11.69 -18.77
C LYS A 160 -1.26 -11.43 -17.32
N CYS A 161 -0.17 -10.69 -17.13
CA CYS A 161 0.33 -10.34 -15.80
C CYS A 161 -0.14 -8.94 -15.37
N HIS A 162 -0.52 -8.81 -14.09
CA HIS A 162 -0.91 -7.55 -13.45
C HIS A 162 -0.20 -7.40 -12.10
N SER A 163 0.07 -6.17 -11.68
CA SER A 163 0.50 -5.93 -10.31
C SER A 163 -0.68 -5.84 -9.34
N PRO A 164 -0.50 -6.10 -8.03
CA PRO A 164 -1.56 -5.94 -7.04
C PRO A 164 -2.02 -4.48 -6.96
N GLU A 165 -1.11 -3.52 -7.16
CA GLU A 165 -1.46 -2.10 -7.25
C GLU A 165 -2.35 -1.82 -8.46
N GLU A 166 -2.00 -2.31 -9.65
CA GLU A 166 -2.81 -2.06 -10.86
C GLU A 166 -4.19 -2.72 -10.80
N PHE A 167 -4.27 -3.89 -10.16
CA PHE A 167 -5.46 -4.72 -10.12
C PHE A 167 -6.40 -4.37 -8.97
N PHE A 168 -5.86 -4.25 -7.75
CA PHE A 168 -6.67 -4.06 -6.54
C PHE A 168 -6.66 -2.63 -6.01
N ALA A 169 -5.65 -1.81 -6.33
CA ALA A 169 -5.75 -0.42 -5.93
C ALA A 169 -7.01 0.13 -6.57
N ILE A 170 -7.90 0.62 -5.72
CA ILE A 170 -9.07 1.37 -6.13
C ILE A 170 -8.54 2.43 -7.09
N LYS A 171 -8.75 2.25 -8.40
CA LYS A 171 -8.74 3.37 -9.32
C LYS A 171 -9.82 4.26 -8.73
N GLN A 172 -9.42 5.33 -8.04
CA GLN A 172 -10.34 6.39 -7.64
C GLN A 172 -10.82 7.09 -8.92
N ALA A 173 -11.57 6.36 -9.74
CA ALA A 173 -12.57 6.90 -10.59
C ALA A 173 -13.87 6.72 -9.79
N GLN A 174 -14.39 7.83 -9.26
CA GLN A 174 -15.80 8.00 -8.88
C GLN A 174 -16.27 7.54 -7.48
N GLN A 175 -15.39 7.40 -6.50
CA GLN A 175 -15.77 7.74 -5.12
C GLN A 175 -14.85 8.85 -4.64
N THR A 176 -15.27 10.07 -4.95
CA THR A 176 -14.96 11.23 -4.12
C THR A 176 -15.58 10.98 -2.74
N ASP A 177 -14.94 10.15 -1.94
CA ASP A 177 -14.66 10.63 -0.59
C ASP A 177 -13.68 11.77 -0.82
N ALA A 178 -14.22 12.92 -1.22
CA ALA A 178 -13.58 14.17 -0.88
C ALA A 178 -13.28 13.96 0.59
N VAL A 179 -12.00 13.85 0.93
CA VAL A 179 -11.59 14.07 2.30
C VAL A 179 -12.14 15.46 2.55
N GLU A 180 -13.33 15.54 3.17
CA GLU A 180 -13.84 16.75 3.74
C GLU A 180 -12.77 17.07 4.76
N ILE A 181 -11.80 17.86 4.33
CA ILE A 181 -10.83 18.44 5.23
C ILE A 181 -11.74 19.21 6.18
N PRO A 182 -11.89 18.76 7.44
CA PRO A 182 -12.79 19.42 8.38
C PRO A 182 -12.43 20.89 8.32
N ALA A 183 -13.43 21.75 8.06
CA ALA A 183 -13.22 23.16 7.78
C ALA A 183 -12.18 23.69 8.77
N LEU A 184 -10.95 23.87 8.28
CA LEU A 184 -9.85 24.27 9.12
C LEU A 184 -10.21 25.70 9.52
N ASN A 185 -10.58 25.90 10.78
CA ASN A 185 -10.88 27.22 11.34
C ASN A 185 -9.57 28.01 11.50
N LEU A 186 -8.96 28.29 10.35
CA LEU A 186 -7.77 29.09 10.19
C LEU A 186 -8.17 30.54 10.46
N SER A 187 -7.45 31.20 11.35
CA SER A 187 -7.75 32.58 11.70
C SER A 187 -7.40 33.53 10.56
N ASP A 188 -8.05 34.70 10.53
CA ASP A 188 -7.74 35.77 9.58
C ASP A 188 -6.41 36.49 9.85
N CYS A 189 -5.76 36.22 10.99
CA CYS A 189 -4.44 36.76 11.28
C CYS A 189 -3.32 35.96 10.59
N LYS A 190 -2.16 36.60 10.42
CA LYS A 190 -0.98 35.97 9.82
C LYS A 190 -0.55 34.75 10.62
N GLN A 191 -0.40 33.63 9.93
CA GLN A 191 -0.08 32.36 10.58
C GLN A 191 0.88 31.48 9.80
N VAL A 192 1.72 30.77 10.55
CA VAL A 192 2.61 29.73 10.04
C VAL A 192 1.96 28.38 10.33
N ILE A 193 1.71 27.62 9.27
CA ILE A 193 1.16 26.28 9.32
C ILE A 193 2.29 25.27 9.10
N ILE A 194 2.49 24.38 10.06
CA ILE A 194 3.48 23.31 10.02
C ILE A 194 2.75 22.00 9.73
N MET A 195 2.94 21.45 8.53
CA MET A 195 2.36 20.14 8.18
C MET A 195 3.19 19.01 8.79
N VAL A 196 2.56 18.00 9.39
CA VAL A 196 3.22 16.83 9.97
C VAL A 196 2.53 15.54 9.50
N GLY A 197 3.30 14.47 9.26
CA GLY A 197 2.76 13.17 8.81
C GLY A 197 3.65 12.43 7.80
N TYR A 198 3.38 11.13 7.61
CA TYR A 198 4.12 10.26 6.69
C TYR A 198 4.11 10.74 5.24
N PRO A 199 5.16 10.52 4.43
CA PRO A 199 5.03 10.61 2.98
C PRO A 199 3.82 9.80 2.49
N GLY A 200 3.03 10.32 1.56
CA GLY A 200 1.78 9.66 1.13
C GLY A 200 0.57 9.79 2.07
N SER A 201 0.70 10.44 3.25
CA SER A 201 -0.43 10.61 4.19
C SER A 201 -1.54 11.56 3.70
N GLY A 202 -1.24 12.45 2.76
CA GLY A 202 -2.19 13.46 2.25
C GLY A 202 -1.86 14.91 2.62
N LYS A 203 -0.79 15.15 3.40
CA LYS A 203 -0.32 16.52 3.76
C LYS A 203 -0.27 17.49 2.59
N SER A 204 0.37 17.13 1.49
CA SER A 204 0.51 18.01 0.33
C SER A 204 -0.84 18.33 -0.32
N SER A 205 -1.80 17.42 -0.26
CA SER A 205 -3.18 17.68 -0.72
C SER A 205 -3.88 18.70 0.21
N VAL A 206 -3.73 18.53 1.53
CA VAL A 206 -4.27 19.47 2.52
C VAL A 206 -3.60 20.85 2.38
N ALA A 207 -2.28 20.89 2.24
CA ALA A 207 -1.52 22.14 2.10
C ALA A 207 -1.88 22.89 0.81
N LYS A 208 -2.07 22.18 -0.31
CA LYS A 208 -2.57 22.77 -1.56
C LYS A 208 -3.98 23.33 -1.39
N LYS A 209 -4.88 22.63 -0.70
CA LYS A 209 -6.23 23.12 -0.43
C LYS A 209 -6.22 24.40 0.40
N ILE A 210 -5.38 24.47 1.44
CA ILE A 210 -5.20 25.70 2.24
C ILE A 210 -4.73 26.86 1.37
N CYS A 211 -3.80 26.60 0.44
CA CYS A 211 -3.27 27.60 -0.47
C CYS A 211 -4.16 27.92 -1.69
N GLU A 212 -5.37 27.38 -1.79
CA GLU A 212 -6.39 27.94 -2.67
C GLU A 212 -6.84 29.32 -2.19
N ASP A 213 -6.73 29.60 -0.89
CA ASP A 213 -6.84 30.95 -0.34
C ASP A 213 -5.52 31.70 -0.61
N GLU A 214 -5.60 32.77 -1.41
CA GLU A 214 -4.46 33.57 -1.83
C GLU A 214 -3.69 34.22 -0.66
N ARG A 215 -4.26 34.28 0.55
CA ARG A 215 -3.53 34.76 1.74
C ARG A 215 -2.40 33.81 2.15
N PHE A 216 -2.44 32.56 1.69
CA PHE A 216 -1.47 31.53 2.05
C PHE A 216 -0.49 31.27 0.91
N VAL A 217 0.77 31.06 1.27
CA VAL A 217 1.81 30.58 0.36
C VAL A 217 2.33 29.21 0.78
N LEU A 218 2.50 28.32 -0.20
CA LEU A 218 3.01 26.98 0.02
C LEU A 218 4.53 26.92 -0.16
N ILE A 219 5.25 26.50 0.88
CA ILE A 219 6.69 26.23 0.85
C ILE A 219 6.92 24.74 0.98
N GLN A 220 7.35 24.09 -0.12
CA GLN A 220 7.45 22.64 -0.21
C GLN A 220 8.86 22.11 0.07
N GLY A 221 8.96 21.13 0.97
CA GLY A 221 10.22 20.45 1.29
C GLY A 221 10.81 19.70 0.10
N ASP A 222 9.99 19.21 -0.83
CA ASP A 222 10.48 18.54 -2.04
C ASP A 222 11.18 19.50 -3.01
N VAL A 223 10.85 20.80 -2.96
CA VAL A 223 11.49 21.85 -3.76
C VAL A 223 12.76 22.35 -3.06
N TYR A 224 12.63 22.78 -1.81
CA TYR A 224 13.71 23.46 -1.08
C TYR A 224 14.65 22.50 -0.34
N LYS A 225 14.29 21.22 -0.18
CA LYS A 225 15.05 20.11 0.41
C LYS A 225 15.36 20.23 1.91
N THR A 226 15.61 21.41 2.45
CA THR A 226 16.01 21.60 3.86
C THR A 226 15.23 22.74 4.51
N SER A 227 14.97 22.64 5.82
CA SER A 227 14.25 23.68 6.56
C SER A 227 14.90 25.06 6.46
N PRO A 228 16.24 25.23 6.53
CA PRO A 228 16.85 26.55 6.35
C PRO A 228 16.56 27.17 4.98
N LYS A 229 16.51 26.37 3.91
CA LYS A 229 16.13 26.84 2.57
C LYS A 229 14.65 27.21 2.50
N MET A 230 13.79 26.41 3.13
CA MET A 230 12.35 26.70 3.25
C MET A 230 12.12 28.01 4.01
N ILE A 231 12.77 28.19 5.17
CA ILE A 231 12.69 29.40 5.99
C ILE A 231 13.20 30.62 5.23
N LYS A 232 14.29 30.48 4.47
CA LYS A 232 14.78 31.56 3.60
C LYS A 232 13.73 31.97 2.57
N ALA A 233 13.15 31.01 1.85
CA ALA A 233 12.12 31.27 0.86
C ALA A 233 10.83 31.87 1.45
N ALA A 234 10.47 31.44 2.66
CA ALA A 234 9.34 31.99 3.40
C ALA A 234 9.53 33.48 3.76
N GLY A 235 10.77 33.91 3.98
CA GLY A 235 11.11 35.29 4.33
C GLY A 235 10.67 36.33 3.29
N ASP A 236 10.68 35.97 2.01
CA ASP A 236 10.28 36.88 0.92
C ASP A 236 8.79 37.28 1.06
N TYR A 237 7.95 36.31 1.44
CA TYR A 237 6.50 36.50 1.59
C TYR A 237 6.07 37.14 2.92
N VAL A 238 6.96 37.23 3.90
CA VAL A 238 6.68 37.94 5.16
C VAL A 238 6.43 39.42 4.88
N SER A 239 7.22 40.00 3.96
CA SER A 239 7.09 41.40 3.57
C SER A 239 5.75 41.71 2.88
N GLU A 240 5.18 40.71 2.20
CA GLU A 240 3.87 40.76 1.55
C GLU A 240 2.70 40.51 2.51
N GLY A 241 3.00 40.15 3.77
CA GLY A 241 1.99 39.86 4.78
C GLY A 241 1.23 38.53 4.58
N LYS A 242 1.77 37.61 3.76
CA LYS A 242 1.16 36.30 3.52
C LYS A 242 1.31 35.38 4.74
N SER A 243 0.33 34.52 4.96
CA SER A 243 0.43 33.33 5.81
C SER A 243 1.23 32.24 5.10
N ILE A 244 1.97 31.41 5.84
CA ILE A 244 2.97 30.50 5.27
C ILE A 244 2.67 29.06 5.66
N VAL A 245 2.64 28.16 4.69
CA VAL A 245 2.44 26.72 4.90
C VAL A 245 3.74 25.99 4.59
N PHE A 246 4.35 25.37 5.60
CA PHE A 246 5.52 24.51 5.44
C PHE A 246 5.09 23.06 5.23
N ASP A 247 5.11 22.59 3.97
CA ASP A 247 4.81 21.20 3.62
C ASP A 247 6.08 20.35 3.57
N ALA A 248 6.32 19.64 4.67
CA ALA A 248 7.34 18.60 4.79
C ALA A 248 6.85 17.55 5.79
N THR A 249 7.69 16.54 6.07
CA THR A 249 7.31 15.50 7.03
C THR A 249 7.32 15.97 8.48
N ASN A 250 8.26 16.86 8.85
CA ASN A 250 8.35 17.51 10.16
C ASN A 250 8.19 16.55 11.36
N SER A 251 8.81 15.38 11.26
CA SER A 251 8.63 14.26 12.19
C SER A 251 9.10 14.56 13.62
N SER A 252 10.19 15.30 13.78
CA SER A 252 10.79 15.58 15.09
C SER A 252 10.43 16.97 15.63
N CYS A 253 10.38 17.07 16.95
CA CYS A 253 10.19 18.30 17.70
C CYS A 253 11.28 19.33 17.33
N LYS A 254 12.53 18.88 17.21
CA LYS A 254 13.65 19.72 16.74
C LYS A 254 13.37 20.41 15.40
N LYS A 255 12.82 19.69 14.42
CA LYS A 255 12.50 20.26 13.10
C LYS A 255 11.33 21.25 13.18
N ARG A 256 10.31 20.94 13.98
CA ARG A 256 9.19 21.85 14.19
C ARG A 256 9.64 23.16 14.85
N TYR A 257 10.57 23.09 15.80
CA TYR A 257 11.17 24.26 16.45
C TYR A 257 11.85 25.25 15.49
N GLU A 258 12.37 24.78 14.35
CA GLU A 258 12.97 25.66 13.34
C GLU A 258 11.90 26.60 12.74
N TYR A 259 10.70 26.08 12.44
CA TYR A 259 9.58 26.87 11.91
C TYR A 259 8.86 27.67 13.00
N ILE A 260 8.76 27.13 14.22
CA ILE A 260 8.24 27.86 15.39
C ILE A 260 9.11 29.09 15.67
N GLY A 261 10.43 28.94 15.62
CA GLY A 261 11.37 30.05 15.80
C GLY A 261 11.19 31.14 14.73
N PHE A 262 11.00 30.73 13.47
CA PHE A 262 10.66 31.64 12.38
C PHE A 262 9.34 32.38 12.64
N ALA A 263 8.28 31.66 13.00
CA ALA A 263 6.96 32.25 13.25
C ALA A 263 7.00 33.28 14.39
N ARG A 264 7.66 32.94 15.52
CA ARG A 264 7.83 33.85 16.67
C ARG A 264 8.61 35.11 16.31
N LYS A 265 9.68 34.98 15.51
CA LYS A 265 10.48 36.12 15.05
C LYS A 265 9.67 37.14 14.25
N HIS A 266 8.66 36.67 13.52
CA HIS A 266 7.84 37.49 12.63
C HIS A 266 6.43 37.80 13.16
N ASP A 267 6.14 37.43 14.41
CA ASP A 267 4.85 37.62 15.08
C ASP A 267 3.67 36.94 14.36
N TYR A 268 3.88 35.70 13.95
CA TYR A 268 2.85 34.86 13.33
C TYR A 268 2.21 33.94 14.37
N LYS A 269 0.89 33.75 14.27
CA LYS A 269 0.20 32.64 14.94
C LYS A 269 0.79 31.32 14.43
N ILE A 270 0.92 30.32 15.29
CA ILE A 270 1.55 29.04 14.95
C ILE A 270 0.50 27.94 15.01
N VAL A 271 0.34 27.22 13.90
CA VAL A 271 -0.60 26.10 13.79
C VAL A 271 0.17 24.87 13.31
N CYS A 272 -0.03 23.73 13.95
CA CYS A 272 0.47 22.44 13.50
C CYS A 272 -0.71 21.61 12.99
N VAL A 273 -0.62 21.15 11.75
CA VAL A 273 -1.61 20.24 11.15
C VAL A 273 -0.98 18.86 11.03
N HIS A 274 -1.37 17.94 11.92
CA HIS A 274 -0.91 16.57 11.93
C HIS A 274 -1.86 15.67 11.16
N VAL A 275 -1.44 15.23 9.98
CA VAL A 275 -2.17 14.26 9.16
C VAL A 275 -1.78 12.85 9.63
N SER A 276 -2.60 12.29 10.51
CA SER A 276 -2.38 11.08 11.31
C SER A 276 -2.63 9.77 10.56
N THR A 277 -2.82 9.83 9.23
CA THR A 277 -2.96 8.64 8.38
C THR A 277 -1.83 7.64 8.67
N SER A 278 -2.21 6.39 8.92
CA SER A 278 -1.27 5.34 9.33
C SER A 278 -0.16 5.09 8.30
N LEU A 279 0.94 4.47 8.77
CA LEU A 279 2.05 4.06 7.92
C LEU A 279 1.58 3.22 6.74
N ASP A 280 0.75 2.21 7.00
CA ASP A 280 0.30 1.25 5.98
C ASP A 280 -0.52 1.95 4.89
N VAL A 281 -1.49 2.79 5.26
CA VAL A 281 -2.30 3.54 4.29
C VAL A 281 -1.43 4.53 3.52
N SER A 282 -0.53 5.24 4.21
CA SER A 282 0.37 6.22 3.59
C SER A 282 1.35 5.56 2.60
N TYR A 283 1.85 4.38 2.93
CA TYR A 283 2.76 3.62 2.07
C TYR A 283 2.03 3.06 0.84
N LYS A 284 0.82 2.49 1.03
CA LYS A 284 -0.03 2.03 -0.08
C LYS A 284 -0.38 3.17 -1.03
N ARG A 285 -0.80 4.33 -0.52
CA ARG A 285 -1.05 5.54 -1.33
C ARG A 285 0.18 5.99 -2.12
N ASN A 286 1.36 5.89 -1.53
CA ASN A 286 2.60 6.22 -2.22
C ASN A 286 2.94 5.23 -3.34
N LYS A 287 2.63 3.95 -3.17
CA LYS A 287 2.80 2.93 -4.21
C LYS A 287 1.86 3.10 -5.41
N MET A 288 0.76 3.83 -5.24
CA MET A 288 -0.15 4.20 -6.33
C MET A 288 0.31 5.44 -7.12
N ARG A 289 1.36 6.13 -6.70
CA ARG A 289 1.90 7.29 -7.42
C ARG A 289 2.74 6.85 -8.62
N ASP A 290 2.89 7.75 -9.59
CA ASP A 290 3.83 7.57 -10.69
C ASP A 290 5.20 7.11 -10.15
N PRO A 291 5.87 6.12 -10.79
CA PRO A 291 7.12 5.55 -10.30
C PRO A 291 8.19 6.58 -9.93
N GLU A 292 8.26 7.70 -10.66
CA GLU A 292 9.22 8.79 -10.43
C GLU A 292 8.92 9.60 -9.15
N ASN A 293 7.65 9.60 -8.72
CA ASN A 293 7.14 10.33 -7.56
C ASN A 293 6.98 9.42 -6.31
N GLN A 294 7.34 8.15 -6.41
CA GLN A 294 7.28 7.23 -5.28
C GLN A 294 8.43 7.48 -4.30
N VAL A 295 8.06 7.71 -3.04
CA VAL A 295 9.01 7.88 -1.94
C VAL A 295 9.54 6.51 -1.49
N PRO A 296 10.86 6.32 -1.31
CA PRO A 296 11.43 5.03 -0.94
C PRO A 296 11.09 4.64 0.51
N LYS A 297 11.01 3.33 0.79
CA LYS A 297 10.71 2.76 2.12
C LYS A 297 11.61 3.31 3.24
N ILE A 298 12.88 3.60 2.95
CA ILE A 298 13.83 4.19 3.92
C ILE A 298 13.33 5.53 4.48
N ALA A 299 12.60 6.33 3.70
CA ALA A 299 12.07 7.61 4.17
C ALA A 299 10.99 7.42 5.25
N TYR A 300 10.19 6.36 5.14
CA TYR A 300 9.20 5.99 6.15
C TYR A 300 9.88 5.51 7.43
N SER A 301 10.90 4.65 7.32
CA SER A 301 11.68 4.21 8.48
C SER A 301 12.37 5.38 9.18
N MET A 302 12.93 6.32 8.42
CA MET A 302 13.53 7.55 8.97
C MET A 302 12.49 8.45 9.64
N TYR A 303 11.29 8.56 9.05
CA TYR A 303 10.18 9.28 9.68
C TYR A 303 9.85 8.67 11.04
N THR A 304 9.54 7.37 11.08
CA THR A 304 9.14 6.67 12.31
C THR A 304 10.23 6.74 13.39
N LYS A 305 11.50 6.57 13.00
CA LYS A 305 12.64 6.65 13.93
C LYS A 305 12.74 8.01 14.63
N HIS A 306 12.38 9.08 13.94
CA HIS A 306 12.50 10.45 14.45
C HIS A 306 11.14 11.07 14.80
N PHE A 307 10.06 10.30 14.78
CA PHE A 307 8.74 10.83 15.02
C PHE A 307 8.54 11.09 16.50
N GLU A 308 8.21 12.34 16.81
CA GLU A 308 7.79 12.80 18.12
C GLU A 308 6.40 13.39 17.95
N THR A 309 5.40 12.84 18.64
CA THR A 309 4.00 13.29 18.55
C THR A 309 3.91 14.80 18.77
N PRO A 310 3.33 15.57 17.83
CA PRO A 310 3.12 17.00 18.01
C PRO A 310 2.30 17.28 19.27
N SER A 311 2.76 18.22 20.10
CA SER A 311 2.05 18.66 21.31
C SER A 311 1.86 20.16 21.33
N VAL A 312 0.76 20.62 21.91
CA VAL A 312 0.51 22.05 22.20
C VAL A 312 1.62 22.68 23.06
N ASP A 313 2.36 21.88 23.82
CA ASP A 313 3.50 22.32 24.65
C ASP A 313 4.66 22.91 23.82
N GLU A 314 4.73 22.60 22.52
CA GLU A 314 5.70 23.21 21.61
C GLU A 314 5.36 24.69 21.31
N GLY A 315 4.14 25.13 21.64
CA GLY A 315 3.66 26.50 21.52
C GLY A 315 2.96 26.79 20.20
N PHE A 316 2.19 25.84 19.68
CA PHE A 316 1.29 26.00 18.55
C PHE A 316 -0.12 25.49 18.87
N GLU A 317 -1.10 25.93 18.08
CA GLU A 317 -2.42 25.27 18.02
C GLU A 317 -2.29 23.96 17.25
N LEU A 318 -2.82 22.86 17.79
CA LEU A 318 -2.71 21.54 17.17
C LEU A 318 -4.05 21.13 16.54
N ILE A 319 -4.00 20.79 15.25
CA ILE A 319 -5.11 20.20 14.51
C ILE A 319 -4.69 18.80 14.06
N VAL A 320 -5.51 17.79 14.35
CA VAL A 320 -5.27 16.40 13.93
C VAL A 320 -6.31 16.01 12.88
N LEU A 321 -5.81 15.50 11.76
CA LEU A 321 -6.57 15.00 10.61
C LEU A 321 -6.32 13.51 10.38
#